data_AF-A0A542XEI6-F1
#
_entry.id   AF-A0A542XEI6-F1
#
_cell.length_a   1.000
_cell.length_b   1.000
_cell.length_c   1.000
_cell.angle_alpha   90.00
_cell.angle_beta   90.00
_cell.angle_gamma   90.00
#
_symmetry.space_group_name_H-M   'P 1'
#
loop_
_entity.id
_entity.type
_entity.pdbx_description
1 polymer ?
#
loop_
_entity_poly.entity_id
_entity_poly.type
_entity_poly.pdbx_seq_one_letter_code
_entity_poly.pdbx_strand_id
1 'polypeptide(L)'
;MATDTDHGNGDLIKVVYFDEQSASDYLDISAGGKAVTTAEDVRQRANNVHAEVEAKVAAKLSWLPFIGGSAGAGTGVEASRTGQSMLSKTLSNTILTDYLAKSADDHRVRQLRGLRVTAPGDSMAYMKMFTPYMIIAKTEDQGIDLARLDEALAGAKGYYELLGEADDDVKHVLRFNIAAFRNNYGLTDLGRMRLVFHAVHVGHTTERGLGMEAEMSTETETSTLPTAAELVDGAAAQPGNDLLDVYDVVLAGVEYGE
;
A
#
# COMPACT_ATOMS: atom_id res chain seq x y z
N MET A 1 -27.81 -19.90 -15.51
CA MET A 1 -26.71 -20.64 -14.86
C MET A 1 -25.66 -19.60 -14.53
N ALA A 2 -25.63 -19.16 -13.26
CA ALA A 2 -24.60 -18.27 -12.77
C ALA A 2 -23.34 -19.13 -12.56
N THR A 3 -22.26 -18.80 -13.25
CA THR A 3 -20.94 -19.36 -12.96
C THR A 3 -20.44 -18.70 -11.70
N ASP A 4 -20.54 -19.45 -10.61
CA ASP A 4 -19.85 -19.20 -9.36
C ASP A 4 -18.35 -19.34 -9.65
N THR A 5 -17.66 -18.23 -9.93
CA THR A 5 -16.20 -18.21 -10.02
C THR A 5 -15.65 -18.34 -8.61
N ASP A 6 -15.31 -19.57 -8.26
CA ASP A 6 -14.47 -19.91 -7.12
C ASP A 6 -13.18 -19.07 -7.17
N HIS A 7 -13.14 -18.00 -6.37
CA HIS A 7 -11.93 -17.21 -6.17
C HIS A 7 -11.02 -17.97 -5.20
N GLY A 8 -10.45 -19.07 -5.69
CA GLY A 8 -9.41 -19.80 -4.97
C GLY A 8 -8.31 -18.85 -4.52
N ASN A 9 -8.00 -18.86 -3.23
CA ASN A 9 -6.93 -18.08 -2.63
C ASN A 9 -5.59 -18.57 -3.21
N GLY A 10 -5.12 -17.94 -4.28
CA GLY A 10 -3.89 -18.33 -4.97
C GLY A 10 -2.66 -18.04 -4.10
N ASP A 11 -1.66 -18.92 -4.15
CA ASP A 11 -0.43 -18.72 -3.38
C ASP A 11 0.36 -17.53 -3.95
N LEU A 12 0.62 -16.53 -3.12
CA LEU A 12 1.41 -15.36 -3.50
C LEU A 12 2.87 -15.78 -3.76
N ILE A 13 3.29 -15.76 -5.03
CA ILE A 13 4.65 -16.15 -5.44
C ILE A 13 5.59 -14.96 -5.66
N LYS A 14 5.03 -13.74 -5.73
CA LYS A 14 5.83 -12.54 -5.97
C LYS A 14 5.21 -11.30 -5.36
N VAL A 15 6.00 -10.58 -4.57
CA VAL A 15 5.63 -9.27 -4.03
C VAL A 15 6.17 -8.16 -4.94
N VAL A 16 5.28 -7.29 -5.38
CA VAL A 16 5.57 -6.11 -6.21
C VAL A 16 5.57 -4.84 -5.37
N TYR A 17 4.64 -4.75 -4.43
CA TYR A 17 4.42 -3.61 -3.56
C TYR A 17 4.08 -4.10 -2.15
N PHE A 18 4.67 -3.52 -1.12
CA PHE A 18 4.29 -3.80 0.27
C PHE A 18 4.56 -2.58 1.17
N ASP A 19 3.48 -1.91 1.57
CA ASP A 19 3.52 -0.81 2.54
C ASP A 19 3.66 -1.37 3.97
N GLU A 20 4.92 -1.49 4.40
CA GLU A 20 5.26 -2.01 5.72
C GLU A 20 4.66 -1.19 6.86
N GLN A 21 4.53 0.13 6.69
CA GLN A 21 4.02 1.00 7.75
C GLN A 21 2.53 0.73 7.95
N SER A 22 1.75 0.76 6.87
CA SER A 22 0.32 0.42 6.95
C SER A 22 0.08 -1.01 7.44
N ALA A 23 0.91 -1.97 7.03
CA ALA A 23 0.81 -3.35 7.49
C ALA A 23 1.13 -3.47 9.00
N SER A 24 2.14 -2.75 9.49
CA SER A 24 2.52 -2.73 10.91
C SER A 24 1.42 -2.09 11.76
N ASP A 25 0.91 -0.93 11.35
CA ASP A 25 -0.20 -0.26 12.03
C ASP A 25 -1.42 -1.17 12.11
N TYR A 26 -1.76 -1.86 11.02
CA TYR A 26 -2.84 -2.84 11.00
C TYR A 26 -2.64 -3.99 12.00
N LEU A 27 -1.43 -4.54 12.08
CA LEU A 27 -1.10 -5.61 13.03
C LEU A 27 -1.20 -5.13 14.49
N ASP A 28 -0.69 -3.93 14.78
CA ASP A 28 -0.74 -3.31 16.11
C ASP A 28 -2.17 -3.01 16.55
N ILE A 29 -2.98 -2.42 15.67
CA ILE A 29 -4.41 -2.16 15.91
C ILE A 29 -5.15 -3.47 16.13
N SER A 30 -4.88 -4.48 15.32
CA SER A 30 -5.52 -5.80 15.41
C SER A 30 -5.15 -6.57 16.69
N ALA A 31 -3.99 -6.25 17.29
CA ALA A 31 -3.59 -6.74 18.60
C ALA A 31 -4.22 -5.93 19.77
N GLY A 32 -5.06 -4.93 19.47
CA GLY A 32 -5.75 -4.08 20.43
C GLY A 32 -4.86 -2.98 21.01
N GLY A 33 -3.84 -2.52 20.28
CA GLY A 33 -2.89 -1.50 20.74
C GLY A 33 -2.01 -1.95 21.91
N LYS A 34 -2.02 -3.25 22.24
CA LYS A 34 -1.28 -3.84 23.37
C LYS A 34 0.23 -3.95 23.12
N ALA A 35 0.72 -3.55 21.95
CA ALA A 35 2.15 -3.45 21.67
C ALA A 35 2.88 -2.43 22.58
N VAL A 36 2.15 -1.64 23.40
CA VAL A 36 2.68 -1.01 24.62
C VAL A 36 2.82 -2.09 25.71
N THR A 37 3.67 -3.08 25.47
CA THR A 37 4.09 -4.03 26.49
C THR A 37 5.57 -3.76 26.76
N THR A 38 5.85 -3.19 27.93
CA THR A 38 7.19 -2.78 28.39
C THR A 38 8.17 -3.95 28.33
N ALA A 39 9.45 -3.65 28.04
CA ALA A 39 10.55 -4.62 27.91
C ALA A 39 10.74 -5.63 29.08
N GLU A 40 9.99 -5.46 30.17
CA GLU A 40 9.99 -6.30 31.37
C GLU A 40 9.26 -7.65 31.14
N ASP A 41 8.17 -7.68 30.37
CA ASP A 41 7.38 -8.92 30.15
C ASP A 41 8.10 -9.94 29.25
N VAL A 42 8.94 -9.46 28.34
CA VAL A 42 9.75 -10.31 27.45
C VAL A 42 10.88 -11.00 28.23
N ARG A 43 11.48 -10.32 29.22
CA ARG A 43 12.58 -10.87 30.04
C ARG A 43 12.12 -11.98 30.96
N GLN A 44 10.92 -11.88 31.53
CA GLN A 44 10.46 -12.85 32.54
C GLN A 44 10.14 -14.22 31.94
N ARG A 45 9.82 -14.30 30.64
CA ARG A 45 9.53 -15.56 29.93
C ARG A 45 10.76 -16.23 29.32
N ALA A 46 11.88 -15.51 29.16
CA ALA A 46 13.11 -16.05 28.58
C ALA A 46 13.96 -16.88 29.56
N ASN A 47 13.69 -16.80 30.88
CA ASN A 47 14.50 -17.45 31.91
C ASN A 47 14.17 -18.92 32.17
N ASN A 48 13.18 -19.49 31.48
CA ASN A 48 12.92 -20.93 31.54
C ASN A 48 12.89 -21.49 30.11
N VAL A 49 13.61 -22.59 29.90
CA VAL A 49 13.65 -23.47 28.70
C VAL A 49 14.91 -23.32 27.83
N HIS A 50 15.88 -24.18 28.11
CA HIS A 50 16.88 -24.65 27.15
C HIS A 50 16.28 -25.79 26.30
N ALA A 51 16.10 -25.58 24.98
CA ALA A 51 16.16 -26.62 23.92
C ALA A 51 15.85 -26.02 22.52
N GLU A 52 16.76 -25.15 22.06
CA GLU A 52 17.21 -24.85 20.67
C GLU A 52 16.28 -24.65 19.44
N VAL A 53 15.00 -25.05 19.41
CA VAL A 53 14.11 -24.87 18.23
C VAL A 53 12.83 -24.09 18.55
N GLU A 54 12.25 -24.23 19.75
CA GLU A 54 10.95 -23.63 20.11
C GLU A 54 11.03 -22.16 20.61
N ALA A 55 12.18 -21.71 21.10
CA ALA A 55 12.42 -20.31 21.51
C ALA A 55 12.73 -19.35 20.34
N LYS A 56 13.11 -19.87 19.17
CA LYS A 56 13.54 -19.08 17.99
C LYS A 56 12.37 -18.54 17.14
N VAL A 57 11.15 -19.02 17.36
CA VAL A 57 9.92 -18.68 16.60
C VAL A 57 8.87 -18.00 17.48
N ALA A 58 8.80 -18.32 18.77
CA ALA A 58 7.84 -17.71 19.70
C ALA A 58 8.15 -16.23 20.08
N ALA A 59 9.37 -15.77 19.84
CA ALA A 59 9.79 -14.38 19.99
C ALA A 59 9.74 -13.57 18.67
N LYS A 60 9.38 -14.18 17.53
CA LYS A 60 9.69 -13.61 16.21
C LYS A 60 9.03 -12.28 15.89
N LEU A 61 7.92 -11.89 16.53
CA LEU A 61 7.26 -10.61 16.28
C LEU A 61 6.55 -9.99 17.49
N SER A 62 6.98 -10.29 18.72
CA SER A 62 6.36 -9.64 19.89
C SER A 62 6.58 -8.11 19.91
N TRP A 63 7.74 -7.68 19.40
CA TRP A 63 7.97 -6.80 18.24
C TRP A 63 7.10 -5.62 17.81
N LEU A 64 6.60 -4.75 18.66
CA LEU A 64 7.38 -3.73 19.36
C LEU A 64 7.88 -2.57 18.47
N PRO A 65 7.75 -1.32 18.98
CA PRO A 65 8.77 -0.31 18.79
C PRO A 65 10.01 -0.66 19.64
N PHE A 66 11.21 -0.57 19.04
CA PHE A 66 12.57 -0.73 19.63
C PHE A 66 13.18 -2.14 19.79
N ILE A 67 14.03 -2.51 18.81
CA ILE A 67 15.15 -3.43 19.07
C ILE A 67 16.27 -2.63 19.77
N GLY A 68 16.30 -2.77 21.10
CA GLY A 68 17.43 -2.66 22.04
C GLY A 68 18.62 -1.76 21.69
N GLY A 69 18.71 -0.61 22.37
CA GLY A 69 19.91 0.19 22.44
C GLY A 69 21.08 -0.49 23.18
N SER A 70 22.28 -0.18 22.67
CA SER A 70 23.63 -0.29 23.25
C SER A 70 24.30 -1.68 23.36
N ALA A 71 25.31 -1.88 22.52
CA ALA A 71 26.65 -2.29 22.96
C ALA A 71 27.66 -1.85 21.90
N GLY A 72 28.32 -0.72 22.14
CA GLY A 72 29.58 -0.42 21.46
C GLY A 72 30.68 -1.32 21.99
N ALA A 73 31.53 -1.83 21.10
CA ALA A 73 32.96 -2.00 21.33
C ALA A 73 33.62 -2.54 20.05
N GLY A 74 34.44 -1.69 19.42
CA GLY A 74 35.70 -2.14 18.80
C GLY A 74 35.66 -2.72 17.39
N THR A 75 36.25 -1.95 16.47
CA THR A 75 37.08 -2.41 15.34
C THR A 75 36.38 -3.04 14.12
N GLY A 76 36.32 -2.29 13.02
CA GLY A 76 36.05 -2.78 11.66
C GLY A 76 34.98 -2.00 10.92
N VAL A 77 35.37 -0.92 10.22
CA VAL A 77 34.48 0.03 9.53
C VAL A 77 33.71 -0.58 8.32
N GLU A 78 33.87 -1.87 8.01
CA GLU A 78 33.22 -2.53 6.87
C GLU A 78 32.05 -3.49 7.22
N ALA A 79 31.77 -3.76 8.50
CA ALA A 79 30.75 -4.73 8.90
C ALA A 79 29.31 -4.16 9.07
N SER A 80 29.11 -2.84 8.97
CA SER A 80 27.86 -2.18 9.37
C SER A 80 26.73 -2.19 8.33
N ARG A 81 27.05 -2.10 7.03
CA ARG A 81 26.03 -1.96 5.97
C ARG A 81 25.33 -3.26 5.61
N THR A 82 26.10 -4.36 5.53
CA THR A 82 25.58 -5.67 5.13
C THR A 82 24.69 -6.28 6.22
N GLY A 83 25.05 -6.11 7.50
CA GLY A 83 24.24 -6.57 8.64
C GLY A 83 22.91 -5.81 8.79
N GLN A 84 22.93 -4.47 8.62
CA GLN A 84 21.70 -3.67 8.65
C GLN A 84 20.72 -4.05 7.54
N SER A 85 21.21 -4.24 6.30
CA SER A 85 20.37 -4.63 5.16
C SER A 85 19.71 -6.01 5.37
N MET A 86 20.43 -6.98 5.93
CA MET A 86 19.87 -8.31 6.23
C MET A 86 18.83 -8.26 7.36
N LEU A 87 19.05 -7.45 8.38
CA LEU A 87 18.10 -7.24 9.47
C LEU A 87 16.82 -6.60 8.96
N SER A 88 16.90 -5.50 8.20
CA SER A 88 15.74 -4.84 7.59
C SER A 88 14.96 -5.79 6.68
N LYS A 89 15.64 -6.62 5.87
CA LYS A 89 14.96 -7.61 5.01
C LYS A 89 14.27 -8.72 5.80
N THR A 90 14.88 -9.19 6.88
CA THR A 90 14.26 -10.19 7.77
C THR A 90 13.05 -9.60 8.46
N LEU A 91 13.16 -8.37 8.95
CA LEU A 91 12.09 -7.61 9.59
C LEU A 91 10.89 -7.45 8.65
N SER A 92 11.15 -6.94 7.45
CA SER A 92 10.21 -6.78 6.35
C SER A 92 9.47 -8.08 6.03
N ASN A 93 10.20 -9.18 5.86
CA ASN A 93 9.62 -10.48 5.55
C ASN A 93 8.74 -11.01 6.69
N THR A 94 9.08 -10.71 7.94
CA THR A 94 8.30 -11.18 9.07
C THR A 94 6.99 -10.39 9.18
N ILE A 95 7.04 -9.05 9.06
CA ILE A 95 5.83 -8.21 8.97
C ILE A 95 4.93 -8.70 7.84
N LEU A 96 5.50 -8.99 6.67
CA LEU A 96 4.77 -9.50 5.51
C LEU A 96 4.05 -10.82 5.82
N THR A 97 4.75 -11.81 6.40
CA THR A 97 4.12 -13.11 6.70
C THR A 97 3.02 -12.99 7.75
N ASP A 98 3.20 -12.14 8.76
CA ASP A 98 2.18 -11.93 9.79
C ASP A 98 0.98 -11.14 9.26
N TYR A 99 1.23 -10.12 8.43
CA TYR A 99 0.19 -9.39 7.72
C TYR A 99 -0.65 -10.34 6.86
N LEU A 100 -0.01 -11.19 6.05
CA LEU A 100 -0.71 -12.18 5.22
C LEU A 100 -1.55 -13.13 6.07
N ALA A 101 -0.98 -13.67 7.15
CA ALA A 101 -1.71 -14.56 8.05
C ALA A 101 -2.90 -13.88 8.73
N LYS A 102 -2.74 -12.61 9.13
CA LYS A 102 -3.78 -11.87 9.85
C LYS A 102 -4.89 -11.34 8.94
N SER A 103 -4.53 -10.91 7.73
CA SER A 103 -5.46 -10.33 6.76
C SER A 103 -6.23 -11.37 5.93
N ALA A 104 -5.79 -12.63 5.90
CA ALA A 104 -6.40 -13.69 5.10
C ALA A 104 -7.93 -13.80 5.27
N ASP A 105 -8.42 -13.68 6.52
CA ASP A 105 -9.85 -13.81 6.86
C ASP A 105 -10.50 -12.47 7.26
N ASP A 106 -9.79 -11.35 7.10
CA ASP A 106 -10.29 -10.03 7.48
C ASP A 106 -10.95 -9.31 6.31
N HIS A 107 -12.28 -9.36 6.23
CA HIS A 107 -13.08 -8.71 5.20
C HIS A 107 -12.87 -7.19 5.06
N ARG A 108 -12.27 -6.54 6.07
CA ARG A 108 -11.92 -5.10 6.02
C ARG A 108 -10.69 -4.84 5.14
N VAL A 109 -9.89 -5.88 4.89
CA VAL A 109 -8.81 -5.90 3.91
C VAL A 109 -9.32 -6.62 2.67
N ARG A 110 -9.76 -5.85 1.66
CA ARG A 110 -10.29 -6.43 0.42
C ARG A 110 -9.15 -6.96 -0.44
N GLN A 111 -9.32 -8.17 -0.95
CA GLN A 111 -8.45 -8.73 -1.98
C GLN A 111 -9.08 -8.48 -3.36
N LEU A 112 -8.61 -7.46 -4.05
CA LEU A 112 -9.09 -7.07 -5.37
C LEU A 112 -8.26 -7.79 -6.44
N ARG A 113 -8.95 -8.52 -7.33
CA ARG A 113 -8.35 -9.31 -8.41
C ARG A 113 -8.93 -8.86 -9.75
N GLY A 114 -8.23 -9.17 -10.84
CA GLY A 114 -8.71 -8.89 -12.19
C GLY A 114 -8.77 -7.41 -12.55
N LEU A 115 -8.10 -6.53 -11.79
CA LEU A 115 -8.09 -5.10 -12.07
C LEU A 115 -7.04 -4.74 -13.11
N ARG A 116 -7.46 -4.05 -14.17
CA ARG A 116 -6.59 -3.29 -15.05
C ARG A 116 -6.30 -1.93 -14.40
N VAL A 117 -5.03 -1.68 -14.10
CA VAL A 117 -4.62 -0.44 -13.43
C VAL A 117 -4.02 0.56 -14.42
N THR A 118 -4.52 1.79 -14.41
CA THR A 118 -4.09 2.88 -15.29
C THR A 118 -4.01 4.23 -14.55
N ALA A 119 -3.21 5.16 -15.07
CA ALA A 119 -3.16 6.52 -14.56
C ALA A 119 -3.94 7.45 -15.52
N PRO A 120 -4.91 8.26 -15.03
CA PRO A 120 -5.55 9.30 -15.84
C PRO A 120 -4.51 10.27 -16.41
N GLY A 121 -4.66 10.69 -17.66
CA GLY A 121 -3.62 11.44 -18.39
C GLY A 121 -3.26 12.80 -17.80
N ASP A 122 -4.16 13.40 -17.05
CA ASP A 122 -4.04 14.68 -16.35
C ASP A 122 -3.76 14.53 -14.85
N SER A 123 -3.47 13.31 -14.37
CA SER A 123 -3.18 13.03 -12.95
C SER A 123 -1.70 13.23 -12.60
N MET A 124 -1.44 13.44 -11.31
CA MET A 124 -0.07 13.48 -10.77
C MET A 124 0.64 12.12 -10.93
N ALA A 125 -0.08 11.00 -10.88
CA ALA A 125 0.47 9.67 -11.11
C ALA A 125 0.98 9.51 -12.55
N TYR A 126 0.22 9.96 -13.54
CA TYR A 126 0.67 9.97 -14.92
C TYR A 126 1.92 10.84 -15.09
N MET A 127 1.92 12.06 -14.55
CA MET A 127 3.11 12.91 -14.59
C MET A 127 4.32 12.21 -13.96
N LYS A 128 4.18 11.63 -12.76
CA LYS A 128 5.26 10.90 -12.08
C LYS A 128 5.80 9.72 -12.89
N MET A 129 4.94 9.00 -13.60
CA MET A 129 5.33 7.88 -14.46
C MET A 129 6.20 8.31 -15.66
N PHE A 130 6.01 9.52 -16.19
CA PHE A 130 6.62 9.94 -17.45
C PHE A 130 7.68 11.05 -17.34
N THR A 131 7.73 11.81 -16.24
CA THR A 131 8.74 12.87 -16.02
C THR A 131 10.19 12.40 -16.25
N PRO A 132 10.62 11.20 -15.80
CA PRO A 132 11.97 10.73 -16.08
C PRO A 132 12.32 10.66 -17.57
N TYR A 133 11.36 10.26 -18.42
CA TYR A 133 11.56 10.23 -19.88
C TYR A 133 11.61 11.64 -20.48
N MET A 134 10.81 12.57 -19.95
CA MET A 134 10.79 13.96 -20.40
C MET A 134 12.12 14.68 -20.09
N ILE A 135 12.74 14.37 -18.95
CA ILE A 135 14.09 14.83 -18.57
C ILE A 135 15.12 14.32 -19.58
N ILE A 136 15.11 13.02 -19.89
CA ILE A 136 16.06 12.41 -20.85
C ILE A 136 15.88 13.00 -22.25
N ALA A 137 14.63 13.24 -22.67
CA ALA A 137 14.30 13.83 -23.95
C ALA A 137 14.74 15.30 -24.10
N LYS A 138 15.35 15.90 -23.05
CA LYS A 138 15.80 17.29 -22.99
C LYS A 138 14.71 18.27 -23.39
N THR A 139 13.52 18.11 -22.84
CA THR A 139 12.40 19.06 -23.00
C THR A 139 12.65 20.38 -22.22
N GLU A 140 13.92 20.75 -22.01
CA GLU A 140 14.40 21.92 -21.25
C GLU A 140 14.05 23.26 -21.92
N ASP A 141 13.59 23.23 -23.17
CA ASP A 141 13.23 24.43 -23.95
C ASP A 141 11.93 25.11 -23.45
N GLN A 142 11.31 24.59 -22.39
CA GLN A 142 10.10 25.15 -21.76
C GLN A 142 10.39 26.02 -20.51
N GLY A 143 11.66 26.20 -20.12
CA GLY A 143 12.02 27.01 -18.94
C GLY A 143 11.60 26.41 -17.59
N ILE A 144 11.17 25.14 -17.59
CA ILE A 144 10.76 24.39 -16.39
C ILE A 144 11.83 23.35 -16.08
N ASP A 145 12.35 23.36 -14.85
CA ASP A 145 13.28 22.36 -14.34
C ASP A 145 12.50 21.09 -13.96
N LEU A 146 12.42 20.15 -14.89
CA LEU A 146 11.69 18.90 -14.73
C LEU A 146 12.29 18.00 -13.63
N ALA A 147 13.59 18.09 -13.37
CA ALA A 147 14.22 17.32 -12.29
C ALA A 147 13.77 17.83 -10.93
N ARG A 148 13.76 19.16 -10.74
CA ARG A 148 13.23 19.78 -9.52
C ARG A 148 11.73 19.58 -9.37
N LEU A 149 10.99 19.54 -10.47
CA LEU A 149 9.56 19.20 -10.44
C LEU A 149 9.34 17.77 -9.93
N ASP A 150 10.10 16.79 -10.44
CA ASP A 150 10.01 15.39 -9.98
C ASP A 150 10.31 15.25 -8.48
N GLU A 151 11.35 15.94 -8.00
CA GLU A 151 11.71 16.01 -6.58
C GLU A 151 10.59 16.65 -5.74
N ALA A 152 10.02 17.77 -6.22
CA ALA A 152 8.93 18.45 -5.54
C ALA A 152 7.66 17.57 -5.46
N LEU A 153 7.32 16.86 -6.53
CA LEU A 153 6.18 15.94 -6.56
C LEU A 153 6.37 14.76 -5.60
N ALA A 154 7.57 14.17 -5.59
CA ALA A 154 7.92 13.08 -4.67
C ALA A 154 7.86 13.53 -3.20
N GLY A 155 8.19 14.78 -2.91
CA GLY A 155 8.10 15.35 -1.55
C GLY A 155 6.69 15.82 -1.16
N ALA A 156 5.85 16.22 -2.13
CA ALA A 156 4.54 16.80 -1.86
C ALA A 156 3.42 15.77 -1.68
N LYS A 157 3.47 14.65 -2.43
CA LYS A 157 2.39 13.65 -2.44
C LYS A 157 2.89 12.32 -1.86
N GLY A 158 2.28 11.88 -0.76
CA GLY A 158 2.63 10.60 -0.12
C GLY A 158 2.07 9.38 -0.84
N TYR A 159 0.94 9.53 -1.54
CA TYR A 159 0.26 8.46 -2.25
C TYR A 159 -0.08 8.90 -3.67
N TYR A 160 0.01 8.01 -4.64
CA TYR A 160 -0.38 8.27 -6.02
C TYR A 160 -1.59 7.41 -6.38
N GLU A 161 -2.63 8.03 -6.93
CA GLU A 161 -3.86 7.37 -7.32
C GLU A 161 -3.76 6.75 -8.73
N LEU A 162 -4.20 5.51 -8.86
CA LEU A 162 -4.43 4.84 -10.13
C LEU A 162 -5.88 4.35 -10.21
N LEU A 163 -6.46 4.37 -11.40
CA LEU A 163 -7.76 3.80 -11.68
C LEU A 163 -7.61 2.30 -11.91
N GLY A 164 -8.25 1.49 -11.07
CA GLY A 164 -8.41 0.05 -11.24
C GLY A 164 -9.78 -0.25 -11.83
N GLU A 165 -9.81 -0.87 -12.99
CA GLU A 165 -11.03 -1.24 -13.71
C GLU A 165 -11.14 -2.77 -13.77
N ALA A 166 -12.25 -3.31 -13.28
CA ALA A 166 -12.59 -4.72 -13.37
C ALA A 166 -13.24 -5.06 -14.71
N ASP A 167 -13.31 -6.36 -15.05
CA ASP A 167 -13.88 -6.84 -16.32
C ASP A 167 -15.38 -6.52 -16.52
N ASP A 168 -16.09 -6.16 -15.44
CA ASP A 168 -17.50 -5.77 -15.43
C ASP A 168 -17.73 -4.25 -15.44
N ASP A 169 -16.71 -3.48 -15.87
CA ASP A 169 -16.67 -2.01 -15.88
C ASP A 169 -16.78 -1.35 -14.48
N VAL A 170 -16.64 -2.14 -13.40
CA VAL A 170 -16.57 -1.57 -12.04
C VAL A 170 -15.20 -0.93 -11.82
N LYS A 171 -15.23 0.34 -11.44
CA LYS A 171 -14.05 1.17 -11.22
C LYS A 171 -13.77 1.42 -9.74
N HIS A 172 -12.50 1.38 -9.39
CA HIS A 172 -11.98 1.69 -8.07
C HIS A 172 -10.75 2.59 -8.20
N VAL A 173 -10.49 3.40 -7.17
CA VAL A 173 -9.26 4.16 -7.06
C VAL A 173 -8.32 3.44 -6.11
N LEU A 174 -7.12 3.12 -6.58
CA LEU A 174 -6.07 2.46 -5.82
C LEU A 174 -4.96 3.47 -5.52
N ARG A 175 -4.67 3.69 -4.25
CA ARG A 175 -3.61 4.61 -3.80
C ARG A 175 -2.36 3.84 -3.43
N PHE A 176 -1.22 4.30 -3.97
CA PHE A 176 0.08 3.66 -3.78
C PHE A 176 1.09 4.63 -3.18
N ASN A 177 1.73 4.22 -2.09
CA ASN A 177 2.92 4.85 -1.57
C ASN A 177 4.13 4.46 -2.42
N ILE A 178 4.68 5.39 -3.20
CA ILE A 178 5.78 5.08 -4.12
C ILE A 178 7.06 4.56 -3.43
N ALA A 179 7.21 4.80 -2.11
CA ALA A 179 8.34 4.27 -1.35
C ALA A 179 8.18 2.78 -0.99
N ALA A 180 6.99 2.20 -1.16
CA ALA A 180 6.67 0.83 -0.78
C ALA A 180 6.87 -0.22 -1.90
N PHE A 181 7.27 0.21 -3.10
CA PHE A 181 7.60 -0.72 -4.19
C PHE A 181 8.83 -1.58 -3.87
N ARG A 182 8.77 -2.86 -4.25
CA ARG A 182 9.84 -3.84 -4.07
C ARG A 182 10.54 -4.11 -5.38
N ASN A 183 11.73 -4.71 -5.31
CA ASN A 183 12.40 -5.32 -6.46
C ASN A 183 12.54 -4.39 -7.68
N ASN A 184 12.68 -3.08 -7.44
CA ASN A 184 12.78 -2.05 -8.47
C ASN A 184 11.56 -1.95 -9.40
N TYR A 185 10.37 -2.29 -8.88
CA TYR A 185 9.10 -1.97 -9.53
C TYR A 185 8.71 -0.50 -9.30
N GLY A 186 7.83 0.01 -10.15
CA GLY A 186 7.17 1.30 -9.98
C GLY A 186 5.76 1.32 -10.56
N LEU A 187 5.14 2.52 -10.56
CA LEU A 187 3.77 2.73 -11.06
C LEU A 187 3.58 2.24 -12.51
N THR A 188 4.59 2.39 -13.37
CA THR A 188 4.56 1.96 -14.78
C THR A 188 4.46 0.44 -14.96
N ASP A 189 4.87 -0.34 -13.97
CA ASP A 189 4.87 -1.80 -14.06
C ASP A 189 3.50 -2.39 -13.73
N LEU A 190 2.73 -1.73 -12.85
CA LEU A 190 1.46 -2.23 -12.34
C LEU A 190 0.47 -2.59 -13.44
N GLY A 191 0.31 -1.72 -14.45
CA GLY A 191 -0.60 -1.94 -15.57
C GLY A 191 -0.21 -3.08 -16.53
N ARG A 192 0.96 -3.70 -16.34
CA ARG A 192 1.48 -4.80 -17.17
C ARG A 192 1.53 -6.13 -16.44
N MET A 193 0.98 -6.22 -15.24
CA MET A 193 1.05 -7.39 -14.38
C MET A 193 -0.36 -7.86 -13.99
N ARG A 194 -0.56 -9.18 -13.89
CA ARG A 194 -1.76 -9.75 -13.26
C ARG A 194 -1.54 -9.75 -11.76
N LEU A 195 -2.08 -8.74 -11.07
CA LEU A 195 -1.87 -8.52 -9.64
C LEU A 195 -3.15 -8.82 -8.85
N VAL A 196 -2.94 -9.31 -7.63
CA VAL A 196 -3.90 -9.18 -6.52
C VAL A 196 -3.49 -7.97 -5.70
N PHE A 197 -4.47 -7.18 -5.27
CA PHE A 197 -4.28 -6.03 -4.39
C PHE A 197 -4.98 -6.29 -3.06
N HIS A 198 -4.24 -6.32 -1.96
CA HIS A 198 -4.82 -6.26 -0.62
C HIS A 198 -4.95 -4.79 -0.25
N ALA A 199 -6.18 -4.31 -0.09
CA ALA A 199 -6.44 -2.89 0.03
C ALA A 199 -7.54 -2.62 1.06
N VAL A 200 -7.41 -1.49 1.76
CA VAL A 200 -8.36 -1.03 2.78
C VAL A 200 -9.19 0.10 2.19
N HIS A 201 -10.52 0.04 2.32
CA HIS A 201 -11.39 1.13 1.90
C HIS A 201 -11.18 2.35 2.80
N VAL A 202 -10.93 3.51 2.19
CA VAL A 202 -10.54 4.74 2.90
C VAL A 202 -11.40 5.95 2.52
N GLY A 203 -12.26 5.84 1.52
CA GLY A 203 -13.14 6.92 1.13
C GLY A 203 -13.73 6.74 -0.26
N HIS A 204 -14.18 7.84 -0.84
CA HIS A 204 -14.75 7.90 -2.17
C HIS A 204 -14.26 9.14 -2.89
N THR A 205 -14.18 9.09 -4.21
CA THR A 205 -13.86 10.25 -5.07
C THR A 205 -14.52 10.09 -6.43
N THR A 206 -14.39 11.07 -7.31
CA THR A 206 -14.79 10.94 -8.72
C THR A 206 -13.57 10.73 -9.61
N GLU A 207 -13.75 10.20 -10.82
CA GLU A 207 -12.64 10.06 -11.77
C GLU A 207 -11.99 11.43 -12.08
N ARG A 208 -12.81 12.49 -12.23
CA ARG A 208 -12.34 13.88 -12.37
C ARG A 208 -11.54 14.36 -11.16
N GLY A 209 -11.85 13.84 -9.97
CA GLY A 209 -11.14 14.14 -8.73
C GLY A 209 -9.68 13.68 -8.72
N LEU A 210 -9.28 12.81 -9.66
CA LEU A 210 -7.89 12.35 -9.81
C LEU A 210 -7.00 13.31 -10.62
N GLY A 211 -7.61 14.28 -11.31
CA GLY A 211 -6.89 15.26 -12.12
C GLY A 211 -6.12 16.25 -11.27
N MET A 212 -5.00 16.75 -11.79
CA MET A 212 -4.17 17.77 -11.13
C MET A 212 -4.95 19.03 -10.76
N GLU A 213 -5.91 19.42 -11.60
CA GLU A 213 -6.75 20.59 -11.35
C GLU A 213 -7.57 20.43 -10.06
N ALA A 214 -8.12 19.24 -9.81
CA ALA A 214 -8.86 18.94 -8.59
C ALA A 214 -7.96 18.97 -7.35
N GLU A 215 -6.74 18.43 -7.45
CA GLU A 215 -5.74 18.44 -6.38
C GLU A 215 -5.27 19.85 -5.99
N MET A 216 -5.20 20.76 -6.96
CA MET A 216 -4.78 22.16 -6.76
C MET A 216 -5.94 23.09 -6.40
N SER A 217 -7.18 22.60 -6.52
CA SER A 217 -8.37 23.38 -6.19
C SER A 217 -8.63 23.32 -4.69
N THR A 218 -8.72 24.49 -4.04
CA THR A 218 -9.13 24.60 -2.63
C THR A 218 -10.62 24.34 -2.44
N GLU A 219 -11.38 24.24 -3.53
CA GLU A 219 -12.78 23.85 -3.50
C GLU A 219 -12.84 22.35 -3.20
N THR A 220 -12.97 22.05 -1.91
CA THR A 220 -13.66 20.84 -1.49
C THR A 220 -15.09 20.95 -2.01
N GLU A 221 -15.29 20.66 -3.30
CA GLU A 221 -16.61 20.25 -3.77
C GLU A 221 -16.88 18.94 -3.05
N THR A 222 -17.46 19.06 -1.86
CA THR A 222 -18.35 18.06 -1.33
C THR A 222 -19.33 17.76 -2.45
N SER A 223 -19.01 16.75 -3.25
CA SER A 223 -19.97 15.99 -4.02
C SER A 223 -21.14 15.83 -3.08
N THR A 224 -22.24 16.49 -3.41
CA THR A 224 -23.48 16.54 -2.66
C THR A 224 -23.77 15.15 -2.09
N LEU A 225 -23.50 14.95 -0.80
CA LEU A 225 -24.06 13.82 -0.08
C LEU A 225 -25.57 13.97 -0.21
N PRO A 226 -26.30 12.96 -0.73
CA PRO A 226 -27.74 13.07 -0.84
C PRO A 226 -28.31 13.38 0.53
N THR A 227 -29.05 14.47 0.64
CA THR A 227 -29.59 14.89 1.94
C THR A 227 -30.70 13.91 2.30
N ALA A 228 -30.93 13.63 3.59
CA ALA A 228 -32.00 12.71 4.03
C ALA A 228 -33.42 13.05 3.50
N ALA A 229 -33.62 14.28 3.00
CA ALA A 229 -34.83 14.71 2.30
C ALA A 229 -34.98 14.11 0.88
N GLU A 230 -33.89 13.86 0.16
CA GLU A 230 -33.89 13.29 -1.20
C GLU A 230 -34.18 11.78 -1.21
N LEU A 231 -34.08 11.12 -0.06
CA LEU A 231 -34.45 9.71 0.11
C LEU A 231 -35.95 9.51 0.38
N VAL A 232 -36.69 10.58 0.71
CA VAL A 232 -38.12 10.51 1.09
C VAL A 232 -39.05 10.87 -0.08
N ASP A 233 -38.64 11.80 -0.94
CA ASP A 233 -39.35 12.11 -2.18
C ASP A 233 -38.75 11.28 -3.31
N GLY A 234 -39.44 10.22 -3.72
CA GLY A 234 -39.06 9.29 -4.80
C GLY A 234 -38.97 9.90 -6.21
N ALA A 235 -38.36 11.08 -6.35
CA ALA A 235 -37.84 11.60 -7.60
C ALA A 235 -36.45 11.00 -7.81
N ALA A 236 -36.39 9.94 -8.61
CA ALA A 236 -35.14 9.34 -9.05
C ALA A 236 -34.32 10.37 -9.86
N ALA A 237 -33.49 11.16 -9.18
CA ALA A 237 -32.19 11.51 -9.72
C ALA A 237 -31.41 10.20 -9.77
N GLN A 238 -31.01 9.79 -10.98
CA GLN A 238 -30.17 8.61 -11.15
C GLN A 238 -28.96 8.74 -10.22
N PRO A 239 -28.67 7.76 -9.34
CA PRO A 239 -27.47 7.81 -8.52
C PRO A 239 -26.28 7.87 -9.48
N GLY A 240 -25.52 8.97 -9.39
CA GLY A 240 -24.48 9.33 -10.35
C GLY A 240 -23.44 8.22 -10.47
N ASN A 241 -23.21 7.80 -11.71
CA ASN A 241 -22.26 6.78 -12.13
C ASN A 241 -20.78 7.21 -11.95
N ASP A 242 -20.52 8.24 -11.13
CA ASP A 242 -19.26 8.97 -11.04
C ASP A 242 -18.53 8.78 -9.71
N LEU A 243 -19.16 8.20 -8.68
CA LEU A 243 -18.54 8.01 -7.36
C LEU A 243 -17.82 6.67 -7.28
N LEU A 244 -16.50 6.72 -7.12
CA LEU A 244 -15.58 5.60 -7.06
C LEU A 244 -15.10 5.37 -5.62
N ASP A 245 -15.08 4.11 -5.20
CA ASP A 245 -14.42 3.71 -3.96
C ASP A 245 -12.91 3.95 -4.03
N VAL A 246 -12.34 4.51 -2.96
CA VAL A 246 -10.90 4.73 -2.80
C VAL A 246 -10.35 3.70 -1.83
N TYR A 247 -9.27 3.05 -2.24
CA TYR A 247 -8.56 2.05 -1.45
C TYR A 247 -7.08 2.40 -1.28
N ASP A 248 -6.59 2.31 -0.04
CA ASP A 248 -5.16 2.28 0.23
C ASP A 248 -4.64 0.86 0.03
N VAL A 249 -3.72 0.69 -0.92
CA VAL A 249 -3.09 -0.61 -1.15
C VAL A 249 -2.02 -0.83 -0.10
N VAL A 250 -2.12 -1.97 0.60
CA VAL A 250 -1.13 -2.40 1.60
C VAL A 250 -0.16 -3.40 0.97
N LEU A 251 -0.66 -4.30 0.12
CA LEU A 251 0.14 -5.31 -0.57
C LEU A 251 -0.35 -5.45 -2.02
N ALA A 252 0.58 -5.55 -2.97
CA ALA A 252 0.27 -6.03 -4.32
C ALA A 252 1.30 -7.07 -4.77
N GLY A 253 0.82 -8.12 -5.42
CA GLY A 253 1.70 -9.17 -5.91
C GLY A 253 1.03 -10.13 -6.88
N VAL A 254 1.82 -11.10 -7.36
CA VAL A 254 1.38 -12.12 -8.30
C VAL A 254 1.07 -13.39 -7.54
N GLU A 255 -0.15 -13.87 -7.68
CA GLU A 255 -0.57 -15.19 -7.24
C GLU A 255 -0.28 -16.22 -8.33
N TYR A 256 0.19 -17.39 -7.91
CA TYR A 256 0.18 -18.57 -8.76
C TYR A 256 -1.23 -19.13 -8.79
N GLY A 257 -1.84 -19.12 -9.96
CA GLY A 257 -3.10 -19.80 -10.24
C GLY A 257 -2.98 -20.47 -11.59
N GLU A 258 -3.39 -21.73 -11.68
CA GLU A 258 -3.43 -22.52 -12.92
C GLU A 258 -4.24 -21.83 -14.03
#